data_AF-A0A820ACR8-F1
#
_entry.id   AF-A0A820ACR8-F1
#
_cell.length_a   1.000
_cell.length_b   1.000
_cell.length_c   1.000
_cell.angle_alpha   90.00
_cell.angle_beta   90.00
_cell.angle_gamma   90.00
#
_symmetry.space_group_name_H-M   'P 1'
#
loop_
_entity.id
_entity.type
_entity.pdbx_description
1 polymer ?
#
loop_
_entity_poly.entity_id
_entity_poly.type
_entity_poly.pdbx_seq_one_letter_code
_entity_poly.pdbx_strand_id
1 'polypeptide(L)'
;MTYSTGSKPCFAAVDDFNNDSRLDIVVANCDGNTISVLLGYGNDSFANQTTYSTGLGPYSLAVGDFNNDTRLDIVVVNRKNNTISVLLGYGNGFFTNQITYSTGFTPSCVVVSDFNADNQLDIVVADANGKSVTVHLGYPNEGFLKQMSLITGNGSRPRSFTNGDFNNDGQIDIAVVNSGTNNIGVFLGYVNGSFANQMTYSTDSSPCAIAAGDFNNDTILDIVVVNRDNDTIEVFLGY
;
A
#
# COMPACT_ATOMS: atom_id res chain seq x y z
N MET A 1 26.77 0.45 -9.33
CA MET A 1 27.00 1.56 -8.36
C MET A 1 26.25 1.21 -7.08
N THR A 2 26.69 1.67 -5.92
CA THR A 2 26.05 1.35 -4.62
C THR A 2 25.81 2.64 -3.85
N TYR A 3 24.60 2.80 -3.31
CA TYR A 3 24.19 3.96 -2.51
C TYR A 3 23.83 3.54 -1.09
N SER A 4 24.20 4.37 -0.12
CA SER A 4 23.90 4.12 1.29
C SER A 4 22.44 4.46 1.59
N THR A 5 21.74 3.54 2.25
CA THR A 5 20.42 3.74 2.86
C THR A 5 20.53 3.74 4.40
N GLY A 6 19.40 3.67 5.11
CA GLY A 6 19.38 3.32 6.52
C GLY A 6 19.57 1.82 6.77
N SER A 7 19.35 1.42 8.03
CA SER A 7 19.55 0.03 8.47
C SER A 7 18.48 -0.92 7.94
N LYS A 8 18.93 -2.02 7.30
CA LYS A 8 18.10 -3.11 6.74
C LYS A 8 16.97 -2.58 5.82
N PRO A 9 17.31 -2.05 4.65
CA PRO A 9 16.31 -1.65 3.66
C PRO A 9 15.47 -2.86 3.25
N CYS A 10 14.15 -2.69 3.11
CA CYS A 10 13.24 -3.81 2.87
C CYS A 10 12.15 -3.55 1.84
N PHE A 11 11.88 -2.29 1.50
CA PHE A 11 10.92 -1.90 0.47
C PHE A 11 11.42 -0.63 -0.20
N ALA A 12 11.12 -0.46 -1.49
CA ALA A 12 11.39 0.76 -2.23
C ALA A 12 10.22 1.12 -3.15
N ALA A 13 10.02 2.42 -3.37
CA ALA A 13 9.19 2.96 -4.43
C ALA A 13 9.98 3.99 -5.23
N VAL A 14 9.49 4.27 -6.43
CA VAL A 14 10.15 5.11 -7.43
C VAL A 14 9.11 6.09 -7.96
N ASP A 15 9.44 7.38 -7.94
CA ASP A 15 8.62 8.46 -8.50
C ASP A 15 9.45 9.75 -8.63
N ASP A 16 8.90 10.83 -9.19
CA ASP A 16 9.55 12.14 -9.29
C ASP A 16 9.19 13.04 -8.09
N PHE A 17 9.95 12.96 -6.99
CA PHE A 17 9.61 13.66 -5.73
C PHE A 17 9.94 15.15 -5.76
N ASN A 18 10.64 15.64 -6.79
CA ASN A 18 11.06 17.03 -6.91
C ASN A 18 10.59 17.73 -8.20
N ASN A 19 9.75 17.06 -9.00
CA ASN A 19 9.19 17.53 -10.26
C ASN A 19 10.24 17.93 -11.31
N ASP A 20 11.39 17.24 -11.34
CA ASP A 20 12.46 17.49 -12.32
C ASP A 20 12.43 16.55 -13.54
N SER A 21 11.37 15.74 -13.66
CA SER A 21 11.13 14.71 -14.67
C SER A 21 12.15 13.57 -14.65
N ARG A 22 12.79 13.33 -13.50
CA ARG A 22 13.67 12.19 -13.28
C ARG A 22 13.14 11.35 -12.13
N LEU A 23 13.37 10.06 -12.24
CA LEU A 23 12.94 9.12 -11.21
C LEU A 23 13.88 9.19 -10.02
N ASP A 24 13.29 9.40 -8.86
CA ASP A 24 13.89 9.34 -7.54
C ASP A 24 13.53 8.02 -6.85
N ILE A 25 14.13 7.75 -5.70
CA ILE A 25 13.88 6.52 -4.94
C ILE A 25 13.56 6.87 -3.49
N VAL A 26 12.51 6.26 -2.94
CA VAL A 26 12.28 6.18 -1.50
C VAL A 26 12.46 4.75 -1.01
N VAL A 27 13.12 4.57 0.13
CA VAL A 27 13.42 3.27 0.74
C VAL A 27 12.96 3.21 2.19
N ALA A 28 12.22 2.17 2.57
CA ALA A 28 11.89 1.86 3.95
C ALA A 28 13.03 1.10 4.64
N ASN A 29 13.50 1.61 5.78
CA ASN A 29 14.60 1.01 6.56
C ASN A 29 14.05 0.25 7.77
N CYS A 30 13.74 -1.04 7.60
CA CYS A 30 12.97 -1.87 8.54
C CYS A 30 13.52 -1.94 9.97
N ASP A 31 14.84 -1.79 10.17
CA ASP A 31 15.45 -1.75 11.50
C ASP A 31 16.03 -0.35 11.84
N GLY A 32 15.90 0.62 10.94
CA GLY A 32 16.32 2.01 11.14
C GLY A 32 15.24 2.94 11.71
N ASN A 33 13.96 2.56 11.63
CA ASN A 33 12.80 3.43 11.96
C ASN A 33 12.80 4.74 11.16
N THR A 34 13.26 4.65 9.91
CA THR A 34 13.37 5.77 8.99
C THR A 34 13.01 5.34 7.57
N ILE A 35 12.75 6.33 6.71
CA ILE A 35 12.88 6.19 5.26
C ILE A 35 14.10 6.97 4.76
N SER A 36 14.63 6.54 3.62
CA SER A 36 15.68 7.22 2.87
C SER A 36 15.13 7.70 1.52
N VAL A 37 15.32 8.97 1.18
CA VAL A 37 14.98 9.54 -0.13
C VAL A 37 16.27 9.86 -0.88
N LEU A 38 16.38 9.36 -2.11
CA LEU A 38 17.54 9.53 -2.99
C LEU A 38 17.06 10.16 -4.30
N LEU A 39 17.46 11.41 -4.55
CA LEU A 39 17.06 12.14 -5.76
C LEU A 39 17.93 11.75 -6.95
N GLY A 40 17.32 11.48 -8.11
CA GLY A 40 17.98 11.11 -9.35
C GLY A 40 18.55 12.31 -10.09
N TYR A 41 19.78 12.19 -10.57
CA TYR A 41 20.41 13.24 -11.40
C TYR A 41 20.16 13.07 -12.91
N GLY A 42 19.52 11.96 -13.33
CA GLY A 42 19.22 11.68 -14.74
C GLY A 42 20.45 11.31 -15.59
N ASN A 43 21.56 11.00 -14.92
CA ASN A 43 22.84 10.59 -15.53
C ASN A 43 23.33 9.27 -14.91
N ASP A 44 22.40 8.35 -14.67
CA ASP A 44 22.64 7.05 -14.00
C ASP A 44 23.20 7.16 -12.57
N SER A 45 22.96 8.29 -11.91
CA SER A 45 23.39 8.51 -10.54
C SER A 45 22.35 9.22 -9.66
N PHE A 46 22.50 9.07 -8.34
CA PHE A 46 21.62 9.63 -7.31
C PHE A 46 22.40 10.50 -6.33
N ALA A 47 21.71 11.45 -5.72
CA ALA A 47 22.16 12.19 -4.55
C ALA A 47 22.36 11.25 -3.34
N ASN A 48 23.10 11.73 -2.34
CA ASN A 48 23.13 11.06 -1.04
C ASN A 48 21.73 11.04 -0.42
N GLN A 49 21.43 10.00 0.36
CA GLN A 49 20.15 9.89 1.04
C GLN A 49 19.85 11.10 1.95
N THR A 50 18.61 11.57 1.88
CA THR A 50 17.99 12.35 2.95
C THR A 50 17.14 11.40 3.79
N THR A 51 17.23 11.49 5.12
CA THR A 51 16.58 10.53 6.03
C THR A 51 15.44 11.20 6.78
N TYR A 52 14.30 10.51 6.89
CA TYR A 52 13.14 10.96 7.64
C TYR A 52 12.72 9.92 8.68
N SER A 53 12.39 10.36 9.88
CA SER A 53 11.91 9.49 10.96
C SER A 53 10.49 8.99 10.68
N THR A 54 10.26 7.71 10.95
CA THR A 54 8.93 7.08 10.91
C THR A 54 8.54 6.55 12.30
N GLY A 55 7.49 5.73 12.39
CA GLY A 55 7.28 4.85 13.53
C GLY A 55 8.26 3.66 13.51
N LEU A 56 8.13 2.75 14.48
CA LEU A 56 9.03 1.60 14.58
C LEU A 56 8.67 0.49 13.58
N GLY A 57 9.71 -0.07 12.97
CA GLY A 57 9.60 -1.14 11.99
C GLY A 57 8.83 -0.74 10.73
N PRO A 58 9.27 0.31 10.00
CA PRO A 58 8.69 0.65 8.71
C PRO A 58 8.84 -0.55 7.77
N TYR A 59 7.79 -0.94 7.05
CA TYR A 59 7.79 -2.22 6.32
C TYR A 59 7.30 -2.13 4.88
N SER A 60 6.30 -1.30 4.62
CA SER A 60 5.73 -1.02 3.30
C SER A 60 5.48 0.47 3.18
N LEU A 61 5.50 1.01 1.97
CA LEU A 61 5.15 2.41 1.71
C LEU A 61 4.36 2.54 0.40
N ALA A 62 3.68 3.67 0.27
CA ALA A 62 3.04 4.11 -0.97
C ALA A 62 3.23 5.62 -1.12
N VAL A 63 3.06 6.11 -2.35
CA VAL A 63 3.28 7.49 -2.76
C VAL A 63 2.02 8.01 -3.43
N GLY A 64 1.69 9.28 -3.21
CA GLY A 64 0.53 9.95 -3.80
C GLY A 64 0.36 11.36 -3.26
N ASP A 65 -0.50 12.17 -3.89
CA ASP A 65 -0.87 13.48 -3.37
C ASP A 65 -2.01 13.31 -2.34
N PHE A 66 -1.67 13.36 -1.05
CA PHE A 66 -2.61 13.08 0.04
C PHE A 66 -3.30 14.33 0.58
N ASN A 67 -2.85 15.52 0.17
CA ASN A 67 -3.40 16.79 0.62
C ASN A 67 -3.91 17.69 -0.53
N ASN A 68 -3.91 17.17 -1.76
CA ASN A 68 -4.33 17.85 -2.99
C ASN A 68 -3.53 19.13 -3.27
N ASP A 69 -2.24 19.15 -2.92
CA ASP A 69 -1.34 20.27 -3.17
C ASP A 69 -0.46 20.11 -4.42
N THR A 70 -0.72 19.06 -5.21
CA THR A 70 -0.04 18.64 -6.45
C THR A 70 1.40 18.17 -6.26
N ARG A 71 1.78 17.78 -5.05
CA ARG A 71 3.11 17.27 -4.73
C ARG A 71 2.98 15.87 -4.17
N LEU A 72 3.99 15.04 -4.46
CA LEU A 72 4.02 13.69 -3.94
C LEU A 72 4.30 13.69 -2.45
N ASP A 73 3.43 13.00 -1.71
CA ASP A 73 3.56 12.67 -0.32
C ASP A 73 3.90 11.18 -0.16
N ILE A 74 4.29 10.78 1.05
CA ILE A 74 4.66 9.39 1.36
C ILE A 74 3.86 8.88 2.56
N VAL A 75 3.24 7.71 2.43
CA VAL A 75 2.69 6.94 3.54
C VAL A 75 3.56 5.73 3.82
N VAL A 76 3.88 5.48 5.09
CA VAL A 76 4.71 4.35 5.55
C VAL A 76 3.97 3.56 6.61
N VAL A 77 3.94 2.24 6.46
CA VAL A 77 3.42 1.31 7.46
C VAL A 77 4.46 1.02 8.52
N ASN A 78 4.13 1.24 9.80
CA ASN A 78 4.99 0.97 10.96
C ASN A 78 4.53 -0.29 11.70
N ARG A 79 5.09 -1.42 11.29
CA ARG A 79 4.66 -2.76 11.72
C ARG A 79 4.74 -2.98 13.23
N LYS A 80 5.72 -2.38 13.92
CA LYS A 80 5.93 -2.58 15.36
C LYS A 80 5.08 -1.62 16.23
N ASN A 81 4.60 -0.50 15.69
CA ASN A 81 3.75 0.47 16.41
C ASN A 81 2.25 0.32 16.15
N ASN A 82 1.84 -0.43 15.14
CA ASN A 82 0.45 -0.48 14.70
C ASN A 82 -0.06 0.90 14.23
N THR A 83 0.78 1.58 13.45
CA THR A 83 0.47 2.90 12.89
C THR A 83 0.93 3.01 11.44
N ILE A 84 0.44 4.04 10.76
CA ILE A 84 1.06 4.60 9.55
C ILE A 84 1.67 5.97 9.87
N SER A 85 2.72 6.33 9.14
CA SER A 85 3.34 7.66 9.10
C SER A 85 3.04 8.28 7.74
N VAL A 86 2.48 9.49 7.71
CA VAL A 86 2.30 10.29 6.50
C VAL A 86 3.30 11.44 6.54
N LEU A 87 4.09 11.60 5.48
CA LEU A 87 5.07 12.67 5.32
C LEU A 87 4.67 13.47 4.09
N LEU A 88 4.33 14.74 4.28
CA LEU A 88 3.87 15.60 3.20
C LEU A 88 5.07 16.19 2.43
N GLY A 89 5.00 16.22 1.11
CA GLY A 89 6.04 16.69 0.22
C GLY A 89 6.05 18.21 0.08
N TYR A 90 7.24 18.78 0.02
CA TYR A 90 7.43 20.17 -0.38
C TYR A 90 7.56 20.33 -1.91
N GLY A 91 7.52 19.24 -2.68
CA GLY A 91 7.65 19.23 -4.15
C GLY A 91 9.05 19.57 -4.66
N ASN A 92 10.05 19.51 -3.78
CA ASN A 92 11.46 19.77 -4.08
C ASN A 92 12.36 18.62 -3.58
N GLY A 93 11.78 17.44 -3.38
CA GLY A 93 12.47 16.26 -2.83
C GLY A 93 12.59 16.24 -1.29
N PHE A 94 12.08 17.27 -0.59
CA PHE A 94 12.01 17.30 0.87
C PHE A 94 10.60 17.07 1.39
N PHE A 95 10.50 16.53 2.61
CA PHE A 95 9.23 16.19 3.26
C PHE A 95 9.12 16.78 4.67
N THR A 96 7.88 16.90 5.17
CA THR A 96 7.59 17.27 6.55
C THR A 96 8.02 16.18 7.54
N ASN A 97 7.97 16.50 8.84
CA ASN A 97 7.90 15.46 9.86
C ASN A 97 6.64 14.60 9.68
N GLN A 98 6.71 13.36 10.16
CA GLN A 98 5.59 12.42 10.10
C GLN A 98 4.36 12.91 10.88
N ILE A 99 3.18 12.68 10.28
CA ILE A 99 1.89 12.67 10.95
C ILE A 99 1.50 11.20 11.14
N THR A 100 1.05 10.83 12.33
CA THR A 100 0.82 9.42 12.68
C THR A 100 -0.66 9.10 12.81
N TYR A 101 -1.10 8.01 12.19
CA TYR A 101 -2.46 7.48 12.30
C TYR A 101 -2.43 6.03 12.78
N SER A 102 -3.39 5.63 13.61
CA SER A 102 -3.47 4.27 14.14
C SER A 102 -4.07 3.29 13.13
N THR A 103 -3.59 2.04 13.13
CA THR A 103 -4.09 0.95 12.28
C THR A 103 -4.62 -0.19 13.15
N GLY A 104 -4.84 -1.38 12.58
CA GLY A 104 -4.94 -2.63 13.34
C GLY A 104 -3.56 -3.20 13.68
N PHE A 105 -3.53 -4.46 14.12
CA PHE A 105 -2.32 -5.08 14.66
C PHE A 105 -1.38 -5.64 13.59
N THR A 106 -0.09 -5.31 13.73
CA THR A 106 1.01 -5.75 12.85
C THR A 106 0.71 -5.41 11.39
N PRO A 107 0.59 -4.11 11.06
CA PRO A 107 0.32 -3.71 9.69
C PRO A 107 1.48 -4.13 8.77
N SER A 108 1.16 -4.57 7.55
CA SER A 108 2.11 -5.31 6.69
C SER A 108 2.18 -4.82 5.25
N CYS A 109 1.15 -4.14 4.77
CA CYS A 109 1.08 -3.62 3.41
C CYS A 109 0.15 -2.41 3.39
N VAL A 110 0.38 -1.47 2.50
CA VAL A 110 -0.46 -0.30 2.25
C VAL A 110 -0.70 -0.13 0.77
N VAL A 111 -1.91 0.26 0.40
CA VAL A 111 -2.29 0.74 -0.92
C VAL A 111 -3.04 2.06 -0.79
N VAL A 112 -3.00 2.86 -1.84
CA VAL A 112 -3.68 4.16 -1.89
C VAL A 112 -4.51 4.24 -3.16
N SER A 113 -5.71 4.80 -3.03
CA SER A 113 -6.65 5.05 -4.12
C SER A 113 -7.81 5.90 -3.62
N ASP A 114 -8.63 6.44 -4.52
CA ASP A 114 -9.89 7.10 -4.16
C ASP A 114 -11.00 6.03 -4.02
N PHE A 115 -11.16 5.47 -2.81
CA PHE A 115 -12.08 4.36 -2.58
C PHE A 115 -13.53 4.81 -2.37
N ASN A 116 -13.77 6.11 -2.18
CA ASN A 116 -15.10 6.68 -1.96
C ASN A 116 -15.55 7.64 -3.09
N ALA A 117 -14.77 7.75 -4.17
CA ALA A 117 -15.03 8.58 -5.34
C ALA A 117 -15.18 10.09 -5.03
N ASP A 118 -14.45 10.60 -4.03
CA ASP A 118 -14.46 12.03 -3.67
C ASP A 118 -13.29 12.84 -4.27
N ASN A 119 -12.45 12.20 -5.09
CA ASN A 119 -11.19 12.72 -5.66
C ASN A 119 -10.12 13.05 -4.62
N GLN A 120 -10.16 12.41 -3.45
CA GLN A 120 -9.09 12.38 -2.48
C GLN A 120 -8.52 10.97 -2.39
N LEU A 121 -7.19 10.87 -2.36
CA LEU A 121 -6.56 9.58 -2.06
C LEU A 121 -6.85 9.16 -0.62
N ASP A 122 -7.36 7.95 -0.47
CA ASP A 122 -7.51 7.24 0.79
C ASP A 122 -6.35 6.25 1.00
N ILE A 123 -6.22 5.77 2.24
CA ILE A 123 -5.19 4.81 2.63
C ILE A 123 -5.86 3.52 3.14
N VAL A 124 -5.41 2.38 2.61
CA VAL A 124 -5.89 1.05 3.02
C VAL A 124 -4.71 0.18 3.47
N VAL A 125 -4.84 -0.48 4.63
CA VAL A 125 -3.72 -1.17 5.32
C VAL A 125 -4.08 -2.61 5.72
N ALA A 126 -3.20 -3.58 5.44
CA ALA A 126 -3.31 -4.96 5.94
C ALA A 126 -2.81 -5.05 7.35
N ASP A 127 -3.66 -5.46 8.27
CA ASP A 127 -3.32 -5.73 9.65
C ASP A 127 -3.18 -7.24 9.86
N ALA A 128 -1.98 -7.77 9.61
CA ALA A 128 -1.72 -9.21 9.54
C ALA A 128 -2.17 -9.96 10.81
N ASN A 129 -1.86 -9.43 11.99
CA ASN A 129 -2.29 -10.02 13.26
C ASN A 129 -3.64 -9.46 13.74
N GLY A 130 -4.09 -8.34 13.16
CA GLY A 130 -5.45 -7.81 13.35
C GLY A 130 -6.52 -8.64 12.64
N LYS A 131 -6.11 -9.50 11.69
CA LYS A 131 -7.01 -10.26 10.81
C LYS A 131 -7.97 -9.33 10.08
N SER A 132 -7.48 -8.14 9.72
CA SER A 132 -8.30 -7.08 9.16
C SER A 132 -7.59 -6.28 8.09
N VAL A 133 -8.38 -5.51 7.35
CA VAL A 133 -7.94 -4.41 6.51
C VAL A 133 -8.48 -3.13 7.15
N THR A 134 -7.63 -2.16 7.49
CA THR A 134 -8.09 -0.86 7.97
C THR A 134 -8.19 0.13 6.80
N VAL A 135 -9.29 0.87 6.74
CA VAL A 135 -9.54 1.92 5.75
C VAL A 135 -9.49 3.29 6.44
N HIS A 136 -8.65 4.18 5.93
CA HIS A 136 -8.50 5.56 6.33
C HIS A 136 -8.93 6.46 5.17
N LEU A 137 -10.06 7.14 5.32
CA LEU A 137 -10.51 8.09 4.31
C LEU A 137 -9.72 9.39 4.42
N GLY A 138 -9.29 9.91 3.27
CA GLY A 138 -8.61 11.18 3.16
C GLY A 138 -9.60 12.34 3.17
N TYR A 139 -9.18 13.46 3.76
CA TYR A 139 -9.94 14.69 3.76
C TYR A 139 -9.00 15.85 3.43
N PRO A 140 -9.33 16.67 2.42
CA PRO A 140 -8.48 17.78 2.02
C PRO A 140 -8.14 18.68 3.20
N ASN A 141 -6.85 18.87 3.48
CA ASN A 141 -6.32 19.68 4.60
C ASN A 141 -6.64 19.18 6.03
N GLU A 142 -7.46 18.15 6.20
CA GLU A 142 -7.81 17.57 7.52
C GLU A 142 -7.06 16.26 7.80
N GLY A 143 -6.39 15.72 6.78
CA GLY A 143 -5.62 14.48 6.88
C GLY A 143 -6.53 13.26 6.76
N PHE A 144 -6.28 12.24 7.59
CA PHE A 144 -6.96 10.95 7.46
C PHE A 144 -7.82 10.60 8.67
N LEU A 145 -9.03 10.08 8.44
CA LEU A 145 -9.89 9.51 9.48
C LEU A 145 -9.99 8.00 9.30
N LYS A 146 -9.76 7.25 10.39
CA LYS A 146 -10.00 5.80 10.41
C LYS A 146 -11.51 5.55 10.34
N GLN A 147 -11.98 5.10 9.19
CA GLN A 147 -13.40 4.90 8.94
C GLN A 147 -13.88 3.53 9.40
N MET A 148 -13.18 2.47 8.99
CA MET A 148 -13.60 1.10 9.29
C MET A 148 -12.44 0.09 9.26
N SER A 149 -12.75 -1.11 9.76
CA SER A 149 -11.87 -2.28 9.66
C SER A 149 -12.65 -3.46 9.10
N LEU A 150 -12.23 -3.95 7.94
CA LEU A 150 -12.82 -5.08 7.22
C LEU A 150 -12.21 -6.38 7.76
N ILE A 151 -13.04 -7.33 8.19
CA ILE A 151 -12.57 -8.58 8.78
C ILE A 151 -12.25 -9.59 7.67
N THR A 152 -11.05 -10.18 7.72
CA THR A 152 -10.54 -11.12 6.68
C THR A 152 -10.71 -12.60 7.05
N GLY A 153 -11.44 -12.89 8.14
CA GLY A 153 -11.73 -14.23 8.62
C GLY A 153 -10.87 -14.70 9.80
N ASN A 154 -11.29 -15.77 10.48
CA ASN A 154 -10.51 -16.31 11.60
C ASN A 154 -9.28 -17.09 11.11
N GLY A 155 -8.12 -16.81 11.69
CA GLY A 155 -6.86 -17.45 11.29
C GLY A 155 -6.23 -16.84 10.05
N SER A 156 -6.89 -15.85 9.42
CA SER A 156 -6.32 -15.11 8.30
C SER A 156 -5.06 -14.38 8.73
N ARG A 157 -4.22 -14.08 7.75
CA ARG A 157 -3.03 -13.26 7.92
C ARG A 157 -2.81 -12.48 6.63
N PRO A 158 -3.55 -11.35 6.45
CA PRO A 158 -3.47 -10.55 5.23
C PRO A 158 -2.03 -10.06 5.05
N ARG A 159 -1.50 -10.21 3.84
CA ARG A 159 -0.07 -10.03 3.55
C ARG A 159 0.22 -9.04 2.41
N SER A 160 -0.64 -8.99 1.41
CA SER A 160 -0.51 -8.13 0.23
C SER A 160 -1.90 -7.89 -0.34
N PHE A 161 -2.06 -6.81 -1.11
CA PHE A 161 -3.31 -6.43 -1.76
C PHE A 161 -3.07 -5.97 -3.18
N THR A 162 -4.17 -5.96 -3.91
CA THR A 162 -4.36 -5.13 -5.09
C THR A 162 -5.76 -4.52 -5.00
N ASN A 163 -5.98 -3.43 -5.74
CA ASN A 163 -7.26 -2.76 -5.83
C ASN A 163 -7.61 -2.58 -7.32
N GLY A 164 -8.89 -2.40 -7.59
CA GLY A 164 -9.42 -2.30 -8.93
C GLY A 164 -10.90 -2.62 -8.94
N ASP A 165 -11.57 -2.41 -10.07
CA ASP A 165 -12.97 -2.77 -10.25
C ASP A 165 -13.06 -4.25 -10.69
N PHE A 166 -13.37 -5.16 -9.75
CA PHE A 166 -13.40 -6.61 -9.99
C PHE A 166 -14.79 -7.11 -10.42
N ASN A 167 -15.81 -6.25 -10.35
CA ASN A 167 -17.19 -6.58 -10.73
C ASN A 167 -17.76 -5.67 -11.83
N ASN A 168 -16.95 -4.75 -12.36
CA ASN A 168 -17.29 -3.77 -13.40
C ASN A 168 -18.45 -2.84 -12.99
N ASP A 169 -18.52 -2.44 -11.71
CA ASP A 169 -19.54 -1.52 -11.20
C ASP A 169 -19.08 -0.05 -11.13
N GLY A 170 -17.83 0.21 -11.49
CA GLY A 170 -17.19 1.53 -11.49
C GLY A 170 -16.59 1.93 -10.15
N GLN A 171 -16.69 1.10 -9.11
CA GLN A 171 -16.12 1.36 -7.80
C GLN A 171 -14.82 0.56 -7.59
N ILE A 172 -13.95 1.11 -6.74
CA ILE A 172 -12.70 0.43 -6.41
C ILE A 172 -12.97 -0.63 -5.34
N ASP A 173 -12.68 -1.87 -5.69
CA ASP A 173 -12.71 -3.01 -4.79
C ASP A 173 -11.31 -3.30 -4.21
N ILE A 174 -11.26 -4.16 -3.20
CA ILE A 174 -10.02 -4.61 -2.57
C ILE A 174 -9.92 -6.13 -2.67
N ALA A 175 -8.81 -6.63 -3.23
CA ALA A 175 -8.43 -8.03 -3.16
C ALA A 175 -7.22 -8.20 -2.24
N VAL A 176 -7.32 -9.11 -1.26
CA VAL A 176 -6.30 -9.40 -0.25
C VAL A 176 -5.86 -10.85 -0.27
N VAL A 177 -4.56 -11.12 -0.26
CA VAL A 177 -4.06 -12.49 -0.01
C VAL A 177 -3.87 -12.76 1.48
N ASN A 178 -4.46 -13.85 1.95
CA ASN A 178 -4.40 -14.30 3.34
C ASN A 178 -3.52 -15.54 3.50
N SER A 179 -2.27 -15.32 3.88
CA SER A 179 -1.30 -16.42 4.06
C SER A 179 -1.61 -17.40 5.19
N GLY A 180 -2.51 -17.04 6.12
CA GLY A 180 -2.92 -17.92 7.22
C GLY A 180 -4.06 -18.88 6.87
N THR A 181 -4.88 -18.52 5.89
CA THR A 181 -6.07 -19.28 5.46
C THR A 181 -5.98 -19.78 4.02
N ASN A 182 -4.86 -19.52 3.32
CA ASN A 182 -4.62 -19.91 1.93
C ASN A 182 -5.80 -19.52 1.02
N ASN A 183 -6.16 -18.23 1.05
CA ASN A 183 -7.22 -17.71 0.22
C ASN A 183 -6.98 -16.25 -0.18
N ILE A 184 -7.71 -15.81 -1.20
CA ILE A 184 -7.95 -14.41 -1.52
C ILE A 184 -9.25 -14.00 -0.84
N GLY A 185 -9.27 -12.82 -0.21
CA GLY A 185 -10.49 -12.10 0.15
C GLY A 185 -10.76 -10.98 -0.83
N VAL A 186 -11.98 -10.90 -1.37
CA VAL A 186 -12.42 -9.76 -2.19
C VAL A 186 -13.50 -9.01 -1.42
N PHE A 187 -13.32 -7.70 -1.25
CA PHE A 187 -14.27 -6.77 -0.66
C PHE A 187 -14.74 -5.83 -1.75
N LEU A 188 -16.02 -5.90 -2.11
CA LEU A 188 -16.60 -5.01 -3.12
C LEU A 188 -16.85 -3.63 -2.52
N GLY A 189 -16.41 -2.58 -3.21
CA GLY A 189 -16.55 -1.18 -2.82
C GLY A 189 -17.94 -0.64 -3.10
N TYR A 190 -18.27 0.46 -2.43
CA TYR A 190 -19.48 1.25 -2.68
C TYR A 190 -19.12 2.73 -2.77
N VAL A 191 -19.96 3.50 -3.45
CA VAL A 191 -19.79 4.96 -3.66
C VAL A 191 -19.63 5.79 -2.40
N ASN A 192 -20.00 5.27 -1.23
CA ASN A 192 -19.85 5.97 0.05
C ASN A 192 -18.55 5.60 0.79
N GLY A 193 -17.62 4.86 0.15
CA GLY A 193 -16.38 4.38 0.75
C GLY A 193 -16.56 3.20 1.73
N SER A 194 -17.76 2.60 1.79
CA SER A 194 -17.98 1.35 2.53
C SER A 194 -17.73 0.14 1.63
N PHE A 195 -17.58 -1.03 2.24
CA PHE A 195 -17.32 -2.27 1.53
C PHE A 195 -18.31 -3.37 1.93
N ALA A 196 -18.61 -4.25 0.99
CA ALA A 196 -19.35 -5.49 1.23
C ALA A 196 -18.55 -6.44 2.14
N ASN A 197 -19.24 -7.48 2.64
CA ASN A 197 -18.54 -8.58 3.31
C ASN A 197 -17.62 -9.33 2.34
N GLN A 198 -16.54 -9.89 2.89
CA GLN A 198 -15.55 -10.63 2.12
C GLN A 198 -16.16 -11.81 1.35
N MET A 199 -15.84 -11.90 0.06
CA MET A 199 -15.90 -13.13 -0.72
C MET A 199 -14.54 -13.81 -0.72
N THR A 200 -14.49 -15.14 -0.59
CA THR A 200 -13.22 -15.86 -0.48
C THR A 200 -13.01 -16.88 -1.58
N TYR A 201 -11.81 -16.88 -2.16
CA TYR A 201 -11.37 -17.84 -3.17
C TYR A 201 -10.15 -18.59 -2.65
N SER A 202 -10.19 -19.92 -2.64
CA SER A 202 -9.06 -20.71 -2.14
C SER A 202 -7.87 -20.59 -3.08
N THR A 203 -6.68 -20.52 -2.49
CA THR A 203 -5.41 -20.58 -3.21
C THR A 203 -4.64 -21.81 -2.79
N ASP A 204 -3.53 -22.03 -3.47
CA ASP A 204 -2.43 -22.86 -3.00
C ASP A 204 -1.80 -22.33 -1.70
N SER A 205 -0.73 -22.99 -1.24
CA SER A 205 -0.16 -22.74 0.08
C SER A 205 0.63 -21.42 0.19
N SER A 206 0.33 -20.64 1.24
CA SER A 206 1.08 -19.46 1.67
C SER A 206 1.15 -18.36 0.58
N PRO A 207 0.00 -17.84 0.12
CA PRO A 207 -0.04 -16.76 -0.85
C PRO A 207 0.70 -15.52 -0.29
N CYS A 208 1.54 -14.92 -1.12
CA CYS A 208 2.49 -13.91 -0.67
C CYS A 208 2.45 -12.57 -1.41
N ALA A 209 2.00 -12.58 -2.65
CA ALA A 209 1.86 -11.40 -3.50
C ALA A 209 0.63 -11.59 -4.39
N ILE A 210 0.05 -10.47 -4.79
CA ILE A 210 -1.13 -10.42 -5.65
C ILE A 210 -0.98 -9.24 -6.61
N ALA A 211 -1.46 -9.40 -7.82
CA ALA A 211 -1.59 -8.34 -8.80
C ALA A 211 -2.92 -8.50 -9.57
N ALA A 212 -3.39 -7.41 -10.16
CA ALA A 212 -4.58 -7.40 -10.99
C ALA A 212 -4.25 -6.94 -12.42
N GLY A 213 -5.02 -7.42 -13.38
CA GLY A 213 -4.94 -7.02 -14.78
C GLY A 213 -5.93 -7.81 -15.62
N ASP A 214 -6.35 -7.27 -16.74
CA ASP A 214 -7.17 -8.01 -17.70
C ASP A 214 -6.26 -8.95 -18.53
N PHE A 215 -6.27 -10.25 -18.22
CA PHE A 215 -5.41 -11.25 -18.89
C PHE A 215 -6.12 -11.93 -20.06
N ASN A 216 -7.44 -11.77 -20.20
CA ASN A 216 -8.25 -12.47 -21.20
C ASN A 216 -8.94 -11.52 -22.22
N ASN A 217 -8.78 -10.20 -22.06
CA ASN A 217 -9.39 -9.11 -22.82
C ASN A 217 -10.93 -9.04 -22.73
N ASP A 218 -11.52 -9.36 -21.58
CA ASP A 218 -12.97 -9.24 -21.33
C ASP A 218 -13.39 -7.96 -20.63
N THR A 219 -12.44 -7.05 -20.34
CA THR A 219 -12.60 -5.77 -19.63
C THR A 219 -12.88 -5.86 -18.14
N ILE A 220 -12.95 -7.06 -17.57
CA ILE A 220 -13.02 -7.28 -16.13
C ILE A 220 -11.59 -7.58 -15.62
N LEU A 221 -11.24 -7.04 -14.45
CA LEU A 221 -9.93 -7.31 -13.89
C LEU A 221 -9.84 -8.76 -13.39
N ASP A 222 -8.83 -9.48 -13.86
CA ASP A 222 -8.43 -10.76 -13.30
C ASP A 222 -7.43 -10.56 -12.16
N ILE A 223 -7.28 -11.59 -11.34
CA ILE A 223 -6.35 -11.60 -10.21
C ILE A 223 -5.29 -12.68 -10.42
N VAL A 224 -4.00 -12.33 -10.28
CA VAL A 224 -2.90 -13.30 -10.20
C VAL A 224 -2.30 -13.32 -8.81
N VAL A 225 -2.08 -14.52 -8.27
CA VAL A 225 -1.48 -14.75 -6.95
C VAL A 225 -0.21 -15.56 -7.08
N VAL A 226 0.79 -15.20 -6.27
CA VAL A 226 2.02 -15.98 -6.08
C VAL A 226 1.94 -16.74 -4.76
N ASN A 227 2.15 -18.05 -4.82
CA ASN A 227 2.13 -18.96 -3.66
C ASN A 227 3.55 -19.42 -3.32
N ARG A 228 4.02 -19.05 -2.13
CA ARG A 228 5.44 -19.21 -1.77
C ARG A 228 5.84 -20.66 -1.52
N ASP A 229 4.97 -21.44 -0.90
CA ASP A 229 5.37 -22.76 -0.38
C ASP A 229 5.25 -23.87 -1.44
N ASN A 230 4.50 -23.62 -2.52
CA ASN A 230 4.31 -24.55 -3.63
C ASN A 230 5.04 -24.13 -4.91
N ASP A 231 5.73 -23.00 -4.92
CA ASP A 231 6.39 -22.42 -6.11
C ASP A 231 5.42 -22.22 -7.30
N THR A 232 4.16 -21.86 -7.02
CA THR A 232 3.10 -21.70 -8.03
C THR A 232 2.63 -20.26 -8.20
N ILE A 233 2.07 -19.98 -9.37
CA ILE A 233 1.17 -18.85 -9.59
C ILE A 233 -0.22 -19.38 -9.95
N GLU A 234 -1.26 -18.68 -9.50
CA GLU A 234 -2.65 -18.97 -9.83
C GLU A 234 -3.31 -17.73 -10.40
N VAL A 235 -4.15 -17.90 -11.44
CA VAL A 235 -4.92 -16.81 -12.07
C VAL A 235 -6.40 -17.09 -11.84
N PHE A 236 -7.10 -16.10 -11.29
CA PHE A 236 -8.53 -16.10 -11.03
C PHE A 236 -9.17 -15.14 -12.02
N LEU A 237 -9.94 -15.70 -12.95
CA LEU A 237 -10.60 -14.89 -13.97
C LEU A 237 -11.85 -14.19 -13.41
N GLY A 238 -11.99 -12.91 -13.73
CA GLY A 238 -13.24 -12.17 -13.54
C GLY A 238 -14.32 -12.66 -14.51
N TYR A 239 -15.59 -12.55 -14.12
CA TYR A 239 -16.74 -12.89 -14.99
C TYR A 239 -17.96 -12.03 -14.64
#